data_AF-A0A350BNX1-F1
#
_entry.id   AF-A0A350BNX1-F1
#
_cell.length_a   1.000
_cell.length_b   1.000
_cell.length_c   1.000
_cell.angle_alpha   90.00
_cell.angle_beta   90.00
_cell.angle_gamma   90.00
#
_symmetry.space_group_name_H-M   'P 1'
#
loop_
_entity.id
_entity.type
_entity.pdbx_description
1 polymer ?
#
loop_
_entity_poly.entity_id
_entity_poly.type
_entity_poly.pdbx_seq_one_letter_code
_entity_poly.pdbx_strand_id
1 'polypeptide(L)' 'MDALFSKMVKSGKTTYFLDVKEAKNNTKYLNITASSPSREDPKKFAKRSVALFSNAADEFVEALHEAVEHMKA' A
#
# COMPACT_ATOMS: atom_id res chain seq x y z
N MET A 1 -8.63 -11.10 -11.16
CA MET A 1 -7.23 -10.69 -11.39
C MET A 1 -6.49 -11.05 -10.13
N ASP A 2 -5.74 -12.15 -10.20
CA ASP A 2 -4.92 -12.62 -9.08
C ASP A 2 -3.77 -11.62 -8.84
N ALA A 3 -3.42 -11.39 -7.59
CA ALA A 3 -2.27 -10.54 -7.27
C ALA A 3 -1.00 -11.37 -7.47
N LEU A 4 -0.07 -10.89 -8.29
CA LEU A 4 1.23 -11.54 -8.52
C LEU A 4 2.03 -11.66 -7.23
N PHE A 5 1.81 -10.73 -6.30
CA PHE A 5 2.39 -10.73 -4.96
C PHE A 5 1.41 -10.06 -4.01
N SER A 6 1.32 -10.54 -2.77
CA SER A 6 0.58 -9.88 -1.71
C SER A 6 1.33 -10.01 -0.40
N LYS A 7 1.50 -8.90 0.33
CA LYS A 7 2.07 -8.88 1.67
C LYS A 7 1.18 -8.07 2.61
N MET A 8 0.83 -8.70 3.73
CA MET A 8 0.07 -8.06 4.81
C MET A 8 1.03 -7.56 5.89
N VAL A 9 0.83 -6.31 6.33
CA VAL A 9 1.55 -5.71 7.44
C VAL A 9 0.54 -5.14 8.43
N LYS A 10 0.61 -5.55 9.70
CA LYS A 10 -0.24 -5.00 10.77
C LYS A 10 0.52 -3.95 11.55
N SER A 11 -0.12 -2.82 11.80
CA SER A 11 0.37 -1.76 12.68
C SER A 11 -0.78 -1.32 13.59
N GLY A 12 -0.79 -1.85 14.82
CA GLY A 12 -1.87 -1.63 15.78
C GLY A 12 -3.24 -2.04 15.21
N LYS A 13 -4.15 -1.06 15.07
CA LYS A 13 -5.51 -1.27 14.53
C LYS A 13 -5.59 -1.15 13.00
N THR A 14 -4.50 -0.75 12.34
CA THR A 14 -4.44 -0.59 10.88
C THR A 14 -3.75 -1.80 10.25
N THR A 15 -4.34 -2.34 9.19
CA THR A 15 -3.73 -3.38 8.37
C THR A 15 -3.42 -2.80 6.99
N TYR A 16 -2.17 -2.92 6.58
CA TYR A 16 -1.70 -2.56 5.25
C TYR A 16 -1.60 -3.81 4.40
N PHE A 17 -2.04 -3.70 3.16
CA PHE A 17 -1.95 -4.72 2.13
C PHE A 17 -1.13 -4.15 0.99
N LEU A 18 -0.01 -4.79 0.68
CA LEU A 18 0.86 -4.42 -0.43
C LEU A 18 0.70 -5.48 -1.51
N ASP A 19 -0.07 -5.16 -2.55
CA ASP A 19 -0.40 -6.08 -3.63
C ASP A 19 0.28 -5.64 -4.93
N VAL A 20 1.04 -6.52 -5.58
CA VAL A 20 1.51 -6.29 -6.96
C VAL A 20 0.49 -6.91 -7.90
N LYS A 21 -0.07 -6.09 -8.79
CA LYS A 21 -1.08 -6.49 -9.76
C LYS A 21 -0.61 -6.16 -11.16
N GLU A 22 -1.16 -6.85 -12.13
CA GLU A 22 -0.93 -6.59 -13.55
C GLU A 22 -2.20 -6.03 -14.17
N ALA A 23 -2.10 -4.91 -14.88
CA ALA A 23 -3.19 -4.35 -15.64
C ALA A 23 -3.39 -5.12 -16.96
N LYS A 24 -4.53 -4.91 -17.62
CA LYS A 24 -4.87 -5.64 -18.87
C LYS A 24 -3.85 -5.42 -20.01
N ASN A 25 -3.04 -4.38 -19.92
CA ASN A 25 -1.97 -4.05 -20.86
C ASN A 25 -0.59 -4.63 -20.46
N ASN A 26 -0.55 -5.61 -19.56
CA ASN A 26 0.69 -6.19 -18.99
C ASN A 26 1.53 -5.20 -18.16
N THR A 27 1.01 -4.01 -17.82
CA THR A 27 1.71 -3.08 -16.93
C THR A 27 1.52 -3.50 -15.48
N LYS A 28 2.62 -3.66 -14.76
CA LYS A 28 2.59 -3.99 -13.33
C LYS A 28 2.48 -2.72 -12.50
N TYR A 29 1.71 -2.80 -11.43
CA TYR A 29 1.55 -1.73 -10.46
C TYR A 29 1.45 -2.28 -9.05
N LEU A 30 1.96 -1.52 -8.09
CA LEU A 30 1.80 -1.78 -6.67
C LEU A 30 0.51 -1.10 -6.19
N ASN A 31 -0.29 -1.82 -5.43
CA ASN A 31 -1.47 -1.29 -4.78
C ASN A 31 -1.31 -1.44 -3.27
N ILE A 32 -1.21 -0.31 -2.58
CA ILE A 32 -1.09 -0.25 -1.12
C ILE A 32 -2.45 0.11 -0.55
N THR A 33 -3.09 -0.82 0.16
CA THR A 33 -4.37 -0.58 0.82
C THR A 33 -4.17 -0.51 2.33
N ALA A 34 -4.48 0.63 2.94
CA ALA A 34 -4.61 0.76 4.39
C ALA A 34 -6.07 0.54 4.79
N SER A 35 -6.33 -0.46 5.62
CA SER A 35 -7.64 -0.73 6.21
C SER A 35 -7.56 -0.48 7.71
N SER A 36 -8.42 0.39 8.22
CA SER A 36 -8.51 0.72 9.64
C SER A 36 -9.98 0.76 10.07
N PRO A 37 -10.31 0.50 11.34
CA PRO A 37 -11.67 0.70 11.83
C PRO A 37 -12.07 2.17 11.61
N SER A 38 -13.29 2.38 11.12
CA SER A 38 -13.79 3.74 10.86
C SER A 38 -13.91 4.50 12.18
N ARG A 39 -13.61 5.80 12.14
CA ARG A 39 -13.75 6.69 13.30
C ARG A 39 -15.22 7.00 13.61
N GLU A 40 -16.07 7.01 12.60
CA GLU A 40 -17.50 7.35 12.74
C GLU A 40 -18.34 6.15 13.15
N ASP A 41 -17.99 4.95 12.68
CA ASP A 41 -18.75 3.74 12.97
C ASP A 41 -17.79 2.56 13.23
N PRO A 42 -17.72 2.04 14.46
CA PRO A 42 -16.78 0.97 14.82
C PRO A 42 -17.09 -0.38 14.16
N LYS A 43 -18.26 -0.56 13.52
CA LYS A 43 -18.58 -1.76 12.73
C LYS A 43 -18.14 -1.63 11.27
N LYS A 44 -17.72 -0.44 10.82
CA LYS A 44 -17.24 -0.19 9.46
C LYS A 44 -15.71 -0.08 9.43
N PHE A 45 -15.11 -0.49 8.31
CA PHE A 45 -13.69 -0.30 8.04
C PHE A 45 -13.50 0.79 7.00
N ALA A 46 -12.67 1.79 7.33
CA ALA A 46 -12.18 2.76 6.37
C ALA A 46 -11.02 2.15 5.59
N LYS A 47 -11.17 2.07 4.27
CA LYS A 47 -10.12 1.64 3.34
C LYS A 47 -9.61 2.84 2.57
N ARG A 48 -8.29 3.01 2.53
CA ARG A 48 -7.60 3.96 1.65
C ARG A 48 -6.64 3.18 0.80
N SER A 49 -6.72 3.35 -0.52
CA SER A 49 -5.86 2.64 -1.47
C SER A 49 -5.05 3.65 -2.27
N VAL A 50 -3.79 3.34 -2.48
CA VAL A 50 -2.89 4.08 -3.37
C VAL A 50 -2.37 3.09 -4.40
N ALA A 51 -2.51 3.44 -5.68
CA ALA A 51 -1.96 2.67 -6.78
C ALA A 51 -0.72 3.39 -7.32
N LEU A 52 0.37 2.65 -7.47
CA LEU A 52 1.65 3.14 -7.94
C LEU A 52 2.11 2.31 -9.13
N PHE A 53 2.28 2.97 -10.26
CA PHE A 53 2.73 2.33 -11.50
C PHE A 53 4.24 2.17 -11.51
N SER A 54 4.71 1.16 -12.24
CA SER A 54 6.12 0.78 -12.31
C SER A 54 7.06 1.91 -12.73
N ASN A 55 6.60 2.91 -13.50
CA ASN A 55 7.43 4.03 -13.95
C ASN A 55 7.88 4.97 -12.81
N ALA A 56 7.17 4.96 -11.68
CA ALA A 56 7.48 5.76 -10.50
C ALA A 56 7.93 4.89 -9.31
N ALA A 57 8.21 3.60 -9.54
CA ALA A 57 8.57 2.67 -8.47
C ALA A 57 9.90 3.01 -7.81
N ASP A 58 10.92 3.34 -8.60
CA ASP A 58 12.26 3.66 -8.08
C ASP A 58 12.22 4.92 -7.20
N GLU A 59 11.72 6.04 -7.75
CA GLU A 59 11.64 7.32 -7.03
C GLU A 59 10.80 7.21 -5.75
N PHE A 60 9.72 6.42 -5.79
CA PHE A 60 8.91 6.18 -4.59
C PHE A 60 9.64 5.37 -3.52
N VAL A 61 10.44 4.38 -3.91
CA VAL A 61 11.25 3.59 -2.97
C VAL A 61 12.32 4.47 -2.34
N GLU A 62 13.01 5.29 -3.13
CA GLU A 62 14.01 6.24 -2.62
C GLU A 62 13.39 7.22 -1.61
N ALA A 63 12.28 7.88 -1.98
CA ALA A 63 11.57 8.80 -1.09
C ALA A 63 11.05 8.11 0.18
N LEU A 64 10.60 6.85 0.08
CA LEU A 64 10.16 6.06 1.23
C LEU A 64 11.34 5.74 2.17
N HIS A 65 12.49 5.37 1.61
CA HIS A 65 13.70 5.10 2.39
C HIS A 65 14.15 6.35 3.14
N GLU A 66 14.24 7.50 2.46
CA GLU A 66 14.60 8.79 3.08
C GLU A 66 13.63 9.16 4.22
N ALA A 67 12.32 9.03 3.99
CA ALA A 67 11.31 9.28 5.02
C ALA A 67 11.45 8.33 6.23
N VAL A 68 11.80 7.06 6.00
CA VAL A 68 12.04 6.08 7.08
C VAL A 68 13.31 6.43 7.87
N GLU A 69 14.36 6.92 7.22
CA GLU A 69 15.56 7.38 7.92
C GLU A 69 15.25 8.57 8.83
N HIS A 70 14.46 9.54 8.36
CA HIS A 70 14.00 10.66 9.19
C HIS A 70 13.11 10.23 10.36
N MET A 71 12.37 9.13 10.25
CA MET A 71 11.52 8.62 11.33
C MET A 71 12.32 7.88 12.43
N LYS A 72 13.52 7.39 12.10
CA LYS A 72 14.40 6.66 13.02
C LYS A 72 15.39 7.57 13.78
N ALA A 73 15.61 8.78 13.26
CA ALA A 73 16.48 9.79 13.86
C ALA A 73 15.89 10.38 15.15
#